data_AF-S7NPA0-F1
#
_entry.id   AF-S7NPA0-F1
#
_cell.length_a   1.000
_cell.length_b   1.000
_cell.length_c   1.000
_cell.angle_alpha   90.00
_cell.angle_beta   90.00
_cell.angle_gamma   90.00
#
_symmetry.space_group_name_H-M   'P 1'
#
loop_
_entity.id
_entity.type
_entity.pdbx_description
1 polymer ?
#
loop_
_entity_poly.entity_id
_entity_poly.type
_entity_poly.pdbx_seq_one_letter_code
_entity_poly.pdbx_strand_id
1 'polypeptide(L)'
;MTLKGPDDFKLEDFYSASHELFEPYYGEGGIDGDGDVTRPENITAFRNFVLDNTDGKGVHFLMADGSFSIEGQENLGEILSKQLLLCQFLMALSVVRTGGHFICKTFDLFTPFSVGLIYLLYCCFERVCLFKPITSHPANSERYVVCKGLKVGIDDVREYLFSVNIKLNQLRNTDSNVNLVVPLEVMKADHEFTDYMIRSNESYCSLQIKALAKIYAFVQDTTLSEPRQAEIRKQCLRLWGIPDQTRVAPSSSDPKSKFFELIWGTEVDIFSYKPTLLTSKTLEKIRPVLDYRCMVSGSEQKFLLSLGKSQIYTWDGRQSYRWVKLDLKTELPRDTLLFVEIVHELKGEGKAQRKMSAIHILDVLVLNGSDVREQHFNQRIQLAEKFVKAVVSTSRPDMNPIRVKEVYRLEEMEKIFVRLEMKIIKGSSGIPKLSYTGRDNRHFVPTGLYIVRTVNEPWTMGFSRSCKRKFFYNRKTKSSTFELPADAIAPFHICYYGRLFWEWGDGIRVHYSRKPQDPDRLSKEDVLSFIQMHRV
;
A
#
# COMPACT_ATOMS: atom_id res chain seq x y z
N MET A 1 -3.83 -15.48 0.67
CA MET A 1 -4.40 -16.70 1.26
C MET A 1 -3.62 -17.90 0.75
N THR A 2 -3.24 -18.80 1.64
CA THR A 2 -2.63 -20.11 1.36
C THR A 2 -2.99 -21.04 2.52
N LEU A 3 -2.89 -22.35 2.33
CA LEU A 3 -3.09 -23.31 3.43
C LEU A 3 -2.05 -23.09 4.53
N LYS A 4 -2.50 -23.15 5.79
CA LYS A 4 -1.55 -23.23 6.92
C LYS A 4 -0.80 -24.55 6.91
N GLY A 5 0.43 -24.52 7.41
CA GLY A 5 1.26 -25.71 7.55
C GLY A 5 2.70 -25.48 7.07
N PRO A 6 3.41 -26.55 6.65
CA PRO A 6 4.81 -26.47 6.22
C PRO A 6 5.07 -25.53 5.03
N ASP A 7 4.07 -25.35 4.17
CA ASP A 7 4.11 -24.56 2.94
C ASP A 7 3.40 -23.18 3.08
N ASP A 8 3.18 -22.73 4.32
CA ASP A 8 2.64 -21.41 4.61
C ASP A 8 3.63 -20.27 4.22
N PHE A 9 3.15 -19.03 4.22
CA PHE A 9 3.97 -17.85 3.98
C PHE A 9 5.14 -17.76 4.96
N LYS A 10 6.37 -17.81 4.43
CA LYS A 10 7.61 -17.54 5.15
C LYS A 10 7.97 -16.07 5.00
N LEU A 11 7.26 -15.20 5.72
CA LEU A 11 7.42 -13.74 5.57
C LEU A 11 8.83 -13.26 5.94
N GLU A 12 9.50 -13.96 6.85
CA GLU A 12 10.89 -13.74 7.22
C GLU A 12 11.88 -13.94 6.08
N ASP A 13 11.48 -14.68 5.04
CA ASP A 13 12.27 -14.95 3.84
C ASP A 13 12.04 -13.90 2.73
N PHE A 14 11.18 -12.90 2.95
CA PHE A 14 10.95 -11.84 1.97
C PHE A 14 12.11 -10.84 2.01
N TYR A 15 13.12 -11.03 1.14
CA TYR A 15 14.27 -10.10 1.05
C TYR A 15 14.10 -9.04 -0.03
N SER A 16 13.38 -9.36 -1.10
CA SER A 16 13.15 -8.46 -2.25
C SER A 16 12.04 -7.45 -2.02
N ALA A 17 11.14 -7.71 -1.06
CA ALA A 17 10.06 -6.82 -0.67
C ALA A 17 9.91 -6.82 0.85
N SER A 18 9.44 -5.72 1.40
CA SER A 18 9.12 -5.61 2.82
C SER A 18 7.82 -6.37 3.10
N HIS A 19 7.87 -7.41 3.94
CA HIS A 19 6.67 -8.18 4.31
C HIS A 19 5.60 -7.34 5.02
N GLU A 20 5.96 -6.17 5.56
CA GLU A 20 5.00 -5.20 6.10
C GLU A 20 4.05 -4.62 5.03
N LEU A 21 4.32 -4.87 3.74
CA LEU A 21 3.48 -4.51 2.60
C LEU A 21 2.61 -5.69 2.11
N PHE A 22 2.66 -6.82 2.80
CA PHE A 22 1.92 -8.03 2.46
C PHE A 22 1.11 -8.50 3.67
N GLU A 23 -0.21 -8.59 3.52
CA GLU A 23 -1.10 -9.01 4.60
C GLU A 23 -1.66 -10.42 4.33
N PRO A 24 -1.17 -11.46 5.03
CA PRO A 24 -1.78 -12.77 4.99
C PRO A 24 -3.20 -12.75 5.53
N TYR A 25 -4.08 -13.52 4.91
CA TYR A 25 -5.46 -13.73 5.36
C TYR A 25 -5.85 -15.17 5.02
N TYR A 26 -6.40 -15.90 5.99
CA TYR A 26 -6.62 -17.34 5.93
C TYR A 26 -8.11 -17.73 5.87
N GLY A 27 -8.97 -16.80 5.48
CA GLY A 27 -10.40 -17.04 5.29
C GLY A 27 -11.23 -16.70 6.52
N GLU A 28 -12.23 -17.52 6.83
CA GLU A 28 -13.08 -17.33 8.01
C GLU A 28 -12.23 -17.34 9.30
N GLY A 29 -12.44 -16.37 10.18
CA GLY A 29 -11.58 -16.15 11.35
C GLY A 29 -10.30 -15.35 11.07
N GLY A 30 -10.08 -14.89 9.84
CA GLY A 30 -8.98 -13.98 9.50
C GLY A 30 -7.62 -14.64 9.61
N ILE A 31 -6.80 -14.22 10.59
CA ILE A 31 -5.48 -14.80 10.81
C ILE A 31 -5.55 -16.23 11.37
N ASP A 32 -6.66 -16.57 12.03
CA ASP A 32 -6.86 -17.86 12.70
C ASP A 32 -7.44 -18.94 11.77
N GLY A 33 -7.88 -18.57 10.55
CA GLY A 33 -8.40 -19.50 9.55
C GLY A 33 -7.38 -20.54 9.06
N ASP A 34 -7.85 -21.52 8.27
CA ASP A 34 -7.04 -22.61 7.72
C ASP A 34 -6.44 -22.28 6.34
N GLY A 35 -6.98 -21.29 5.64
CA GLY A 35 -6.58 -20.87 4.31
C GLY A 35 -7.01 -21.78 3.18
N ASP A 36 -7.94 -22.72 3.43
CA ASP A 36 -8.45 -23.63 2.40
C ASP A 36 -9.36 -22.88 1.41
N VAL A 37 -8.85 -22.65 0.20
CA VAL A 37 -9.56 -21.95 -0.87
C VAL A 37 -10.77 -22.73 -1.41
N THR A 38 -10.91 -24.02 -1.07
CA THR A 38 -12.06 -24.83 -1.50
C THR A 38 -13.30 -24.65 -0.62
N ARG A 39 -13.15 -24.03 0.56
CA ARG A 39 -14.24 -23.75 1.49
C ARG A 39 -15.02 -22.48 1.08
N PRO A 40 -16.35 -22.54 0.91
CA PRO A 40 -17.16 -21.37 0.53
C PRO A 40 -17.04 -20.19 1.50
N GLU A 41 -16.90 -20.47 2.79
CA GLU A 41 -16.77 -19.46 3.84
C GLU A 41 -15.45 -18.68 3.67
N ASN A 42 -14.36 -19.37 3.39
CA ASN A 42 -13.05 -18.77 3.16
C ASN A 42 -13.01 -17.93 1.88
N ILE A 43 -13.64 -18.41 0.80
CA ILE A 43 -13.77 -17.64 -0.45
C ILE A 43 -14.48 -16.31 -0.18
N THR A 44 -15.61 -16.38 0.53
CA THR A 44 -16.42 -15.20 0.85
C THR A 44 -15.68 -14.23 1.78
N ALA A 45 -15.04 -14.76 2.84
CA ALA A 45 -14.28 -13.97 3.79
C ALA A 45 -13.09 -13.26 3.11
N PHE A 46 -12.31 -13.98 2.30
CA PHE A 46 -11.18 -13.38 1.58
C PHE A 46 -11.65 -12.36 0.54
N ARG A 47 -12.76 -12.62 -0.17
CA ARG A 47 -13.38 -11.64 -1.08
C ARG A 47 -13.71 -10.34 -0.35
N ASN A 48 -14.41 -10.43 0.78
CA ASN A 48 -14.80 -9.25 1.55
C ASN A 48 -13.57 -8.49 2.06
N PHE A 49 -12.60 -9.20 2.62
CA PHE A 49 -11.32 -8.63 3.07
C PHE A 49 -10.63 -7.84 1.94
N VAL A 50 -10.53 -8.40 0.73
CA VAL A 50 -9.91 -7.71 -0.40
C VAL A 50 -10.71 -6.48 -0.81
N LEU A 51 -12.04 -6.57 -0.89
CA LEU A 51 -12.88 -5.45 -1.29
C LEU A 51 -12.82 -4.30 -0.27
N ASP A 52 -12.88 -4.60 1.03
CA ASP A 52 -12.78 -3.60 2.10
C ASP A 52 -11.44 -2.85 2.06
N ASN A 53 -10.36 -3.54 1.68
CA ASN A 53 -9.01 -2.96 1.57
C ASN A 53 -8.68 -2.37 0.19
N THR A 54 -9.62 -2.42 -0.78
CA THR A 54 -9.41 -1.92 -2.15
C THR A 54 -10.50 -0.94 -2.61
N ASP A 55 -11.11 -0.22 -1.66
CA ASP A 55 -12.16 0.77 -1.92
C ASP A 55 -13.38 0.18 -2.64
N GLY A 56 -13.68 -1.10 -2.37
CA GLY A 56 -14.76 -1.86 -3.01
C GLY A 56 -14.50 -2.21 -4.48
N LYS A 57 -13.28 -2.00 -5.00
CA LYS A 57 -12.97 -2.21 -6.43
C LYS A 57 -12.37 -3.57 -6.75
N GLY A 58 -11.63 -4.16 -5.82
CA GLY A 58 -10.82 -5.36 -6.05
C GLY A 58 -9.38 -5.06 -6.47
N VAL A 59 -8.56 -6.11 -6.59
CA VAL A 59 -7.14 -6.02 -6.94
C VAL A 59 -6.94 -5.71 -8.43
N HIS A 60 -5.79 -5.11 -8.77
CA HIS A 60 -5.42 -4.86 -10.17
C HIS A 60 -5.15 -6.18 -10.92
N PHE A 61 -4.53 -7.14 -10.24
CA PHE A 61 -4.36 -8.48 -10.77
C PHE A 61 -4.30 -9.50 -9.64
N LEU A 62 -4.64 -10.75 -9.96
CA LEU A 62 -4.49 -11.91 -9.08
C LEU A 62 -3.47 -12.89 -9.68
N MET A 63 -2.60 -13.42 -8.83
CA MET A 63 -1.74 -14.56 -9.14
C MET A 63 -2.21 -15.76 -8.33
N ALA A 64 -2.28 -16.93 -8.97
CA ALA A 64 -2.67 -18.17 -8.32
C ALA A 64 -1.75 -19.31 -8.79
N ASP A 65 -1.16 -20.04 -7.83
CA ASP A 65 -0.14 -21.07 -8.09
C ASP A 65 -0.39 -22.35 -7.26
N GLY A 66 -1.65 -22.56 -6.89
CA GLY A 66 -2.07 -23.66 -6.02
C GLY A 66 -1.75 -25.02 -6.63
N SER A 67 -1.05 -25.84 -5.85
CA SER A 67 -0.78 -27.24 -6.16
C SER A 67 -0.55 -28.02 -4.85
N PHE A 68 -0.62 -29.34 -4.94
CA PHE A 68 -0.30 -30.26 -3.85
C PHE A 68 0.42 -31.47 -4.43
N SER A 69 1.09 -32.25 -3.58
CA SER A 69 1.81 -33.45 -4.03
C SER A 69 0.86 -34.49 -4.61
N ILE A 70 1.22 -35.02 -5.78
CA ILE A 70 0.51 -36.09 -6.51
C ILE A 70 1.45 -37.28 -6.75
N GLU A 71 2.44 -37.45 -5.87
CA GLU A 71 3.46 -38.49 -5.96
C GLU A 71 2.84 -39.88 -6.14
N GLY A 72 3.30 -40.62 -7.16
CA GLY A 72 2.80 -41.93 -7.54
C GLY A 72 1.52 -41.92 -8.37
N GLN A 73 0.92 -40.75 -8.64
CA GLN A 73 -0.29 -40.56 -9.43
C GLN A 73 -0.19 -39.33 -10.35
N GLU A 74 0.99 -39.04 -10.87
CA GLU A 74 1.31 -37.81 -11.60
C GLU A 74 0.40 -37.59 -12.82
N ASN A 75 0.06 -38.68 -13.53
CA ASN A 75 -0.84 -38.65 -14.68
C ASN A 75 -2.28 -38.23 -14.34
N LEU A 76 -2.68 -38.30 -13.06
CA LEU A 76 -4.00 -37.90 -12.59
C LEU A 76 -4.03 -36.47 -12.04
N GLY A 77 -2.92 -35.73 -12.14
CA GLY A 77 -2.78 -34.38 -11.57
C GLY A 77 -3.90 -33.42 -11.99
N GLU A 78 -4.33 -33.44 -13.26
CA GLU A 78 -5.46 -32.65 -13.75
C GLU A 78 -6.76 -32.97 -13.00
N ILE A 79 -7.08 -34.26 -12.85
CA ILE A 79 -8.33 -34.71 -12.25
C ILE A 79 -8.33 -34.45 -10.74
N LEU A 80 -7.21 -34.74 -10.07
CA LEU A 80 -7.07 -34.54 -8.62
C LEU A 80 -7.13 -33.06 -8.24
N SER A 81 -6.53 -32.17 -9.05
CA SER A 81 -6.50 -30.72 -8.79
C SER A 81 -7.71 -29.94 -9.33
N LYS A 82 -8.71 -30.62 -9.92
CA LYS A 82 -9.84 -29.97 -10.61
C LYS A 82 -10.61 -28.95 -9.75
N GLN A 83 -10.83 -29.25 -8.47
CA GLN A 83 -11.57 -28.34 -7.57
C GLN A 83 -10.71 -27.13 -7.21
N LEU A 84 -9.41 -27.33 -6.99
CA LEU A 84 -8.47 -26.26 -6.73
C LEU A 84 -8.38 -25.30 -7.94
N LEU A 85 -8.31 -25.84 -9.16
CA LEU A 85 -8.35 -25.04 -10.38
C LEU A 85 -9.63 -24.18 -10.47
N LEU A 86 -10.79 -24.81 -10.25
CA LEU A 86 -12.08 -24.10 -10.21
C LEU A 86 -12.08 -22.98 -9.18
N CYS A 87 -11.62 -23.25 -7.95
CA CYS A 87 -11.63 -22.27 -6.86
C CYS A 87 -10.68 -21.09 -7.12
N GLN A 88 -9.53 -21.32 -7.78
CA GLN A 88 -8.63 -20.24 -8.18
C GLN A 88 -9.26 -19.35 -9.26
N PHE A 89 -10.00 -19.92 -10.21
CA PHE A 89 -10.71 -19.15 -11.24
C PHE A 89 -11.89 -18.38 -10.65
N LEU A 90 -12.66 -19.01 -9.78
CA LEU A 90 -13.71 -18.37 -8.99
C LEU A 90 -13.15 -17.22 -8.15
N MET A 91 -11.98 -17.40 -7.54
CA MET A 91 -11.31 -16.34 -6.79
C MET A 91 -10.98 -15.15 -7.69
N ALA A 92 -10.46 -15.39 -8.90
CA ALA A 92 -10.19 -14.31 -9.86
C ALA A 92 -11.45 -13.49 -10.17
N LEU A 93 -12.57 -14.15 -10.48
CA LEU A 93 -13.85 -13.48 -10.74
C LEU A 93 -14.46 -12.81 -9.49
N SER A 94 -13.98 -13.15 -8.30
CA SER A 94 -14.46 -12.61 -7.03
C SER A 94 -13.72 -11.34 -6.59
N VAL A 95 -12.41 -11.25 -6.88
CA VAL A 95 -11.56 -10.18 -6.31
C VAL A 95 -10.85 -9.31 -7.33
N VAL A 96 -10.77 -9.70 -8.60
CA VAL A 96 -10.14 -8.86 -9.63
C VAL A 96 -11.10 -7.77 -10.06
N ARG A 97 -10.60 -6.53 -10.16
CA ARG A 97 -11.40 -5.39 -10.62
C ARG A 97 -11.72 -5.48 -12.12
N THR A 98 -12.75 -4.78 -12.57
CA THR A 98 -12.98 -4.54 -14.02
C THR A 98 -11.72 -3.97 -14.69
N GLY A 99 -11.34 -4.54 -15.83
CA GLY A 99 -10.10 -4.24 -16.55
C GLY A 99 -8.83 -4.85 -15.93
N GLY A 100 -8.94 -5.49 -14.76
CA GLY A 100 -7.86 -6.18 -14.08
C GLY A 100 -7.42 -7.47 -14.79
N HIS A 101 -6.38 -8.12 -14.26
CA HIS A 101 -5.73 -9.26 -14.90
C HIS A 101 -5.67 -10.48 -13.98
N PHE A 102 -5.51 -11.66 -14.55
CA PHE A 102 -5.40 -12.90 -13.78
C PHE A 102 -4.37 -13.83 -14.42
N ILE A 103 -3.50 -14.40 -13.61
CA ILE A 103 -2.58 -15.46 -14.01
C ILE A 103 -2.72 -16.64 -13.06
N CYS A 104 -2.91 -17.84 -13.62
CA CYS A 104 -3.06 -19.05 -12.84
C CYS A 104 -2.24 -20.18 -13.42
N LYS A 105 -1.51 -20.88 -12.56
CA LYS A 105 -0.92 -22.17 -12.92
C LYS A 105 -2.03 -23.19 -13.17
N THR A 106 -1.82 -23.99 -14.20
CA THR A 106 -2.60 -25.18 -14.51
C THR A 106 -1.64 -26.33 -14.83
N PHE A 107 -2.18 -27.54 -14.88
CA PHE A 107 -1.49 -28.69 -15.42
C PHE A 107 -2.02 -28.98 -16.83
N ASP A 108 -2.20 -30.25 -17.15
CA ASP A 108 -2.91 -30.69 -18.33
C ASP A 108 -4.35 -30.14 -18.37
N LEU A 109 -4.85 -29.97 -19.59
CA LEU A 109 -6.17 -29.43 -19.88
C LEU A 109 -6.86 -30.32 -20.91
N PHE A 110 -6.88 -31.63 -20.66
CA PHE A 110 -7.47 -32.61 -21.58
C PHE A 110 -8.94 -32.86 -21.26
N THR A 111 -9.33 -32.74 -20.00
CA THR A 111 -10.70 -33.04 -19.59
C THR A 111 -11.67 -31.94 -20.04
N PRO A 112 -12.91 -32.30 -20.43
CA PRO A 112 -13.96 -31.32 -20.71
C PRO A 112 -14.25 -30.36 -19.55
N PHE A 113 -14.03 -30.79 -18.31
CA PHE A 113 -14.16 -29.95 -17.12
C PHE A 113 -13.14 -28.80 -17.15
N SER A 114 -11.85 -29.10 -17.30
CA SER A 114 -10.79 -28.10 -17.33
C SER A 114 -10.92 -27.16 -18.53
N VAL A 115 -11.22 -27.70 -19.72
CA VAL A 115 -11.45 -26.89 -20.93
C VAL A 115 -12.68 -25.98 -20.76
N GLY A 116 -13.75 -26.48 -20.13
CA GLY A 116 -14.93 -25.68 -19.77
C GLY A 116 -14.60 -24.52 -18.84
N LEU A 117 -13.71 -24.72 -17.85
CA LEU A 117 -13.24 -23.64 -17.00
C LEU A 117 -12.46 -22.58 -17.79
N ILE A 118 -11.60 -22.99 -18.73
CA ILE A 118 -10.88 -22.05 -19.61
C ILE A 118 -11.86 -21.28 -20.52
N TYR A 119 -12.89 -21.95 -21.04
CA TYR A 119 -13.94 -21.31 -21.84
C TYR A 119 -14.68 -20.22 -21.05
N LEU A 120 -14.99 -20.46 -19.78
CA LEU A 120 -15.60 -19.45 -18.91
C LEU A 120 -14.67 -18.23 -18.70
N LEU A 121 -13.36 -18.45 -18.52
CA LEU A 121 -12.40 -17.34 -18.47
C LEU A 121 -12.34 -16.58 -19.80
N TYR A 122 -12.34 -17.28 -20.92
CA TYR A 122 -12.38 -16.68 -22.27
C TYR A 122 -13.61 -15.78 -22.45
N CYS A 123 -14.78 -16.20 -21.93
CA CYS A 123 -15.98 -15.38 -21.92
C CYS A 123 -15.83 -14.14 -21.01
N CYS A 124 -15.22 -14.28 -19.84
CA CYS A 124 -15.13 -13.24 -18.82
C CYS A 124 -14.00 -12.21 -19.03
N PHE A 125 -12.98 -12.51 -19.82
CA PHE A 125 -11.84 -11.61 -20.06
C PHE A 125 -11.76 -11.16 -21.52
N GLU A 126 -11.16 -9.99 -21.78
CA GLU A 126 -10.95 -9.46 -23.13
C GLU A 126 -10.02 -10.36 -23.95
N ARG A 127 -8.98 -10.93 -23.32
CA ARG A 127 -8.05 -11.86 -23.94
C ARG A 127 -7.59 -12.92 -22.96
N VAL A 128 -7.44 -14.14 -23.44
CA VAL A 128 -6.90 -15.28 -22.69
C VAL A 128 -5.84 -15.99 -23.54
N CYS A 129 -4.74 -16.43 -22.91
CA CYS A 129 -3.78 -17.31 -23.55
C CYS A 129 -3.26 -18.39 -22.59
N LEU A 130 -2.80 -19.50 -23.17
CA LEU A 130 -2.10 -20.58 -22.48
C LEU A 130 -0.61 -20.49 -22.79
N PHE A 131 0.21 -20.32 -21.75
CA PHE A 131 1.63 -20.04 -21.88
C PHE A 131 2.46 -20.87 -20.90
N LYS A 132 3.46 -21.60 -21.41
CA LYS A 132 4.49 -22.25 -20.58
C LYS A 132 5.78 -21.42 -20.63
N PRO A 133 6.16 -20.71 -19.54
CA PRO A 133 7.42 -19.97 -19.50
C PRO A 133 8.61 -20.94 -19.48
N ILE A 134 9.77 -20.50 -19.99
CA ILE A 134 11.01 -21.29 -19.98
C ILE A 134 11.54 -21.59 -18.56
N THR A 135 11.05 -20.87 -17.55
CA THR A 135 11.35 -21.13 -16.13
C THR A 135 10.50 -22.26 -15.55
N SER A 136 9.45 -22.71 -16.25
CA SER A 136 8.71 -23.92 -15.93
C SER A 136 9.41 -25.13 -16.57
N HIS A 137 9.63 -26.19 -15.79
CA HIS A 137 10.44 -27.33 -16.23
C HIS A 137 9.86 -27.97 -17.52
N PRO A 138 10.66 -28.19 -18.58
CA PRO A 138 10.13 -28.55 -19.90
C PRO A 138 9.43 -29.92 -19.96
N ALA A 139 9.73 -30.82 -19.03
CA ALA A 139 9.14 -32.16 -18.98
C ALA A 139 7.87 -32.29 -18.12
N ASN A 140 7.51 -31.27 -17.35
CA ASN A 140 6.28 -31.30 -16.55
C ASN A 140 5.09 -30.72 -17.33
N SER A 141 3.87 -31.03 -16.87
CA SER A 141 2.63 -30.55 -17.49
C SER A 141 2.26 -29.11 -17.09
N GLU A 142 3.06 -28.47 -16.23
CA GLU A 142 2.80 -27.12 -15.74
C GLU A 142 2.78 -26.11 -16.89
N ARG A 143 1.75 -25.27 -16.90
CA ARG A 143 1.60 -24.11 -17.77
C ARG A 143 0.76 -23.06 -17.05
N TYR A 144 0.64 -21.87 -17.64
CA TYR A 144 -0.15 -20.79 -17.07
C TYR A 144 -1.26 -20.37 -18.02
N VAL A 145 -2.46 -20.16 -17.48
CA VAL A 145 -3.48 -19.36 -18.16
C VAL A 145 -3.27 -17.89 -17.78
N VAL A 146 -3.18 -17.03 -18.78
CA VAL A 146 -3.01 -15.58 -18.61
C VAL A 146 -4.23 -14.88 -19.18
N CYS A 147 -4.94 -14.15 -18.32
CA CYS A 147 -6.18 -13.46 -18.65
C CYS A 147 -5.99 -11.95 -18.50
N LYS A 148 -6.32 -11.20 -19.55
CA LYS A 148 -6.18 -9.74 -19.61
C LYS A 148 -7.55 -9.09 -19.78
N GLY A 149 -7.81 -8.10 -18.92
CA GLY A 149 -8.99 -7.23 -18.98
C GLY A 149 -10.26 -7.94 -18.56
N LEU A 150 -10.55 -8.04 -17.26
CA LEU A 150 -11.83 -8.58 -16.79
C LEU A 150 -12.99 -7.71 -17.29
N LYS A 151 -13.98 -8.31 -17.95
CA LYS A 151 -15.17 -7.62 -18.48
C LYS A 151 -16.15 -7.25 -17.35
N VAL A 152 -17.10 -6.37 -17.65
CA VAL A 152 -18.25 -6.06 -16.77
C VAL A 152 -19.31 -7.15 -16.91
N GLY A 153 -20.12 -7.38 -15.87
CA GLY A 153 -21.27 -8.30 -15.93
C GLY A 153 -20.89 -9.78 -15.81
N ILE A 154 -19.82 -10.08 -15.09
CA ILE A 154 -19.32 -11.46 -14.87
C ILE A 154 -19.94 -12.15 -13.66
N ASP A 155 -20.86 -11.47 -12.96
CA ASP A 155 -21.44 -11.93 -11.69
C ASP A 155 -22.13 -13.29 -11.82
N ASP A 156 -22.88 -13.54 -12.89
CA ASP A 156 -23.57 -14.81 -13.11
C ASP A 156 -22.59 -15.99 -13.22
N VAL A 157 -21.44 -15.78 -13.87
CA VAL A 157 -20.39 -16.81 -13.98
C VAL A 157 -19.72 -17.04 -12.62
N ARG A 158 -19.51 -15.97 -11.84
CA ARG A 158 -19.00 -16.08 -10.46
C ARG A 158 -19.94 -16.91 -9.59
N GLU A 159 -21.23 -16.57 -9.57
CA GLU A 159 -22.23 -17.29 -8.77
C GLU A 159 -22.41 -18.74 -9.23
N TYR A 160 -22.35 -18.98 -10.54
CA TYR A 160 -22.35 -20.33 -11.11
C TYR A 160 -21.17 -21.16 -10.60
N LEU A 161 -19.93 -20.66 -10.72
CA LEU A 161 -18.74 -21.36 -10.23
C LEU A 161 -18.76 -21.56 -8.71
N PHE A 162 -19.29 -20.59 -7.95
CA PHE A 162 -19.48 -20.72 -6.51
C PHE A 162 -20.43 -21.90 -6.19
N SER A 163 -21.54 -22.00 -6.91
CA SER A 163 -22.50 -23.11 -6.77
C SER A 163 -21.90 -24.46 -7.18
N VAL A 164 -21.09 -24.51 -8.23
CA VAL A 164 -20.36 -25.72 -8.62
C VAL A 164 -19.38 -26.15 -7.54
N ASN A 165 -18.66 -25.21 -6.90
CA ASN A 165 -17.76 -25.53 -5.79
C ASN A 165 -18.52 -26.15 -4.61
N ILE A 166 -19.67 -25.56 -4.22
CA ILE A 166 -20.54 -26.15 -3.18
C ILE A 166 -20.93 -27.57 -3.57
N LYS A 167 -21.32 -27.81 -4.83
CA LYS A 167 -21.69 -29.14 -5.30
C LYS A 167 -20.52 -30.12 -5.25
N LEU A 168 -19.31 -29.71 -5.63
CA LEU A 168 -18.10 -30.53 -5.51
C LEU A 168 -17.82 -30.93 -4.06
N ASN A 169 -17.98 -30.00 -3.11
CA ASN A 169 -17.84 -30.30 -1.68
C ASN A 169 -18.88 -31.32 -1.20
N GLN A 170 -20.14 -31.22 -1.64
CA GLN A 170 -21.20 -32.19 -1.30
C GLN A 170 -20.94 -33.59 -1.86
N LEU A 171 -20.28 -33.68 -3.02
CA LEU A 171 -19.98 -34.93 -3.69
C LEU A 171 -18.64 -35.55 -3.24
N ARG A 172 -17.92 -34.89 -2.34
CA ARG A 172 -16.64 -35.39 -1.82
C ARG A 172 -16.84 -36.74 -1.14
N ASN A 173 -15.97 -37.70 -1.46
CA ASN A 173 -16.06 -39.09 -0.98
C ASN A 173 -17.32 -39.86 -1.42
N THR A 174 -17.95 -39.45 -2.52
CA THR A 174 -19.02 -40.21 -3.19
C THR A 174 -18.55 -40.73 -4.55
N ASP A 175 -19.30 -41.66 -5.15
CA ASP A 175 -19.02 -42.18 -6.50
C ASP A 175 -19.41 -41.19 -7.63
N SER A 176 -20.02 -40.05 -7.29
CA SER A 176 -20.47 -39.03 -8.24
C SER A 176 -19.54 -37.83 -8.27
N ASN A 177 -19.40 -37.18 -9.42
CA ASN A 177 -18.56 -35.99 -9.60
C ASN A 177 -19.14 -35.05 -10.66
N VAL A 178 -18.78 -33.76 -10.62
CA VAL A 178 -19.14 -32.78 -11.65
C VAL A 178 -18.17 -32.91 -12.82
N ASN A 179 -18.57 -33.55 -13.91
CA ASN A 179 -17.68 -33.85 -15.04
C ASN A 179 -17.66 -32.76 -16.12
N LEU A 180 -18.65 -31.86 -16.12
CA LEU A 180 -18.80 -30.78 -17.09
C LEU A 180 -19.24 -29.50 -16.37
N VAL A 181 -18.64 -28.37 -16.73
CA VAL A 181 -19.09 -27.02 -16.33
C VAL A 181 -19.63 -26.21 -17.51
N VAL A 182 -19.32 -26.65 -18.73
CA VAL A 182 -19.88 -26.14 -19.97
C VAL A 182 -20.21 -27.35 -20.84
N PRO A 183 -21.39 -27.43 -21.46
CA PRO A 183 -21.69 -28.51 -22.40
C PRO A 183 -20.67 -28.57 -23.54
N LEU A 184 -20.26 -29.77 -23.93
CA LEU A 184 -19.30 -29.98 -25.02
C LEU A 184 -19.77 -29.32 -26.33
N GLU A 185 -21.07 -29.37 -26.59
CA GLU A 185 -21.67 -28.82 -27.81
C GLU A 185 -21.47 -27.30 -27.90
N VAL A 186 -21.55 -26.60 -26.77
CA VAL A 186 -21.35 -25.14 -26.69
C VAL A 186 -19.90 -24.78 -26.98
N MET A 187 -18.94 -25.50 -26.37
CA MET A 187 -17.52 -25.24 -26.62
C MET A 187 -17.13 -25.57 -28.07
N LYS A 188 -17.61 -26.69 -28.61
CA LYS A 188 -17.32 -27.12 -29.99
C LYS A 188 -17.95 -26.25 -31.06
N ALA A 189 -19.04 -25.56 -30.74
CA ALA A 189 -19.65 -24.57 -31.64
C ALA A 189 -18.76 -23.32 -31.80
N ASP A 190 -17.91 -23.02 -30.83
CA ASP A 190 -16.85 -22.03 -30.96
C ASP A 190 -15.59 -22.68 -31.57
N HIS A 191 -15.51 -22.63 -32.90
CA HIS A 191 -14.40 -23.22 -33.66
C HIS A 191 -13.06 -22.54 -33.38
N GLU A 192 -13.03 -21.22 -33.19
CA GLU A 192 -11.77 -20.50 -32.91
C GLU A 192 -11.19 -20.91 -31.56
N PHE A 193 -12.03 -20.99 -30.53
CA PHE A 193 -11.65 -21.48 -29.22
C PHE A 193 -11.18 -22.94 -29.27
N THR A 194 -11.98 -23.81 -29.91
CA THR A 194 -11.69 -25.25 -30.00
C THR A 194 -10.37 -25.52 -30.71
N ASP A 195 -10.14 -24.87 -31.86
CA ASP A 195 -8.90 -25.02 -32.63
C ASP A 195 -7.68 -24.50 -31.86
N TYR A 196 -7.84 -23.42 -31.08
CA TYR A 196 -6.80 -22.94 -30.18
C TYR A 196 -6.46 -23.97 -29.09
N MET A 197 -7.48 -24.51 -28.41
CA MET A 197 -7.29 -25.49 -27.34
C MET A 197 -6.61 -26.77 -27.82
N ILE A 198 -7.03 -27.31 -28.98
CA ILE A 198 -6.42 -28.50 -29.57
C ILE A 198 -4.94 -28.24 -29.90
N ARG A 199 -4.64 -27.17 -30.66
CA ARG A 199 -3.26 -26.83 -31.04
C ARG A 199 -2.37 -26.55 -29.83
N SER A 200 -2.89 -25.86 -28.82
CA SER A 200 -2.19 -25.63 -27.56
C SER A 200 -1.83 -26.96 -26.90
N ASN A 201 -2.81 -27.85 -26.71
CA ASN A 201 -2.57 -29.14 -26.05
C ASN A 201 -1.58 -30.02 -26.83
N GLU A 202 -1.76 -30.17 -28.14
CA GLU A 202 -0.87 -30.99 -28.98
C GLU A 202 0.56 -30.43 -29.02
N SER A 203 0.72 -29.11 -29.13
CA SER A 203 2.05 -28.49 -29.17
C SER A 203 2.81 -28.69 -27.85
N TYR A 204 2.15 -28.51 -26.71
CA TYR A 204 2.76 -28.77 -25.40
C TYR A 204 3.05 -30.26 -25.17
N CYS A 205 2.17 -31.17 -25.58
CA CYS A 205 2.44 -32.62 -25.55
C CYS A 205 3.69 -32.98 -26.36
N SER A 206 3.81 -32.46 -27.59
CA SER A 206 4.97 -32.74 -28.46
C SER A 206 6.29 -32.29 -27.83
N LEU A 207 6.30 -31.11 -27.21
CA LEU A 207 7.48 -30.59 -26.51
C LEU A 207 7.79 -31.40 -25.25
N GLN A 208 6.78 -31.76 -24.47
CA GLN A 208 6.93 -32.53 -23.24
C GLN A 208 7.47 -33.94 -23.52
N ILE A 209 6.98 -34.62 -24.56
CA ILE A 209 7.50 -35.93 -24.99
C ILE A 209 9.00 -35.85 -25.31
N LYS A 210 9.42 -34.83 -26.06
CA LYS A 210 10.84 -34.62 -26.38
C LYS A 210 11.67 -34.35 -25.12
N ALA A 211 11.15 -33.56 -24.18
CA ALA A 211 11.84 -33.27 -22.93
C ALA A 211 11.97 -34.51 -22.03
N LEU A 212 10.92 -35.34 -21.92
CA LEU A 212 10.95 -36.60 -21.18
C LEU A 212 11.94 -37.59 -21.81
N ALA A 213 11.91 -37.78 -23.13
CA ALA A 213 12.85 -38.62 -23.84
C ALA A 213 14.31 -38.14 -23.66
N LYS A 214 14.52 -36.82 -23.64
CA LYS A 214 15.82 -36.23 -23.37
C LYS A 214 16.32 -36.53 -21.95
N ILE A 215 15.46 -36.40 -20.94
CA ILE A 215 15.83 -36.76 -19.56
C ILE A 215 16.18 -38.24 -19.47
N TYR A 216 15.38 -39.11 -20.10
CA TYR A 216 15.66 -40.54 -20.16
C TYR A 216 17.05 -40.82 -20.77
N ALA A 217 17.40 -40.16 -21.88
CA ALA A 217 18.72 -40.28 -22.49
C ALA A 217 19.86 -39.83 -21.55
N PHE A 218 19.68 -38.71 -20.81
CA PHE A 218 20.67 -38.21 -19.85
C PHE A 218 20.82 -39.12 -18.61
N VAL A 219 19.77 -39.87 -18.24
CA VAL A 219 19.86 -40.89 -17.19
C VAL A 219 20.67 -42.10 -17.67
N GLN A 220 20.52 -42.48 -18.94
CA GLN A 220 21.29 -43.58 -19.54
C GLN A 220 22.75 -43.22 -19.81
N ASP A 221 23.02 -41.97 -20.19
CA ASP A 221 24.35 -41.46 -20.49
C ASP A 221 24.61 -40.15 -19.73
N THR A 222 25.35 -40.26 -18.62
CA THR A 222 25.71 -39.14 -17.74
C THR A 222 26.81 -38.24 -18.32
N THR A 223 27.36 -38.55 -19.51
CA THR A 223 28.29 -37.67 -20.22
C THR A 223 27.59 -36.58 -21.02
N LEU A 224 26.29 -36.74 -21.29
CA LEU A 224 25.47 -35.73 -21.95
C LEU A 224 25.33 -34.48 -21.08
N SER A 225 25.43 -33.30 -21.71
CA SER A 225 25.33 -32.02 -21.00
C SER A 225 24.69 -30.94 -21.89
N GLU A 226 24.21 -29.88 -21.24
CA GLU A 226 23.69 -28.68 -21.90
C GLU A 226 24.69 -27.52 -21.79
N PRO A 227 25.60 -27.35 -22.77
CA PRO A 227 26.76 -26.47 -22.62
C PRO A 227 26.39 -24.98 -22.55
N ARG A 228 25.17 -24.61 -22.93
CA ARG A 228 24.71 -23.20 -23.03
C ARG A 228 23.93 -22.71 -21.81
N GLN A 229 23.77 -23.51 -20.76
CA GLN A 229 22.96 -23.12 -19.59
C GLN A 229 23.41 -21.79 -18.97
N ALA A 230 24.71 -21.59 -18.77
CA ALA A 230 25.25 -20.36 -18.19
C ALA A 230 25.01 -19.13 -19.08
N GLU A 231 25.17 -19.28 -20.39
CA GLU A 231 24.91 -18.23 -21.38
C GLU A 231 23.43 -17.83 -21.38
N ILE A 232 22.53 -18.81 -21.46
CA ILE A 232 21.07 -18.61 -21.46
C ILE A 232 20.63 -17.93 -20.18
N ARG A 233 21.11 -18.39 -19.01
CA ARG A 233 20.82 -17.77 -17.70
C ARG A 233 21.16 -16.28 -17.73
N LYS A 234 22.37 -15.90 -18.17
CA LYS A 234 22.81 -14.50 -18.23
C LYS A 234 21.95 -13.66 -19.18
N GLN A 235 21.57 -14.22 -20.33
CA GLN A 235 20.72 -13.53 -21.30
C GLN A 235 19.30 -13.33 -20.76
N CYS A 236 18.72 -14.32 -20.10
CA CYS A 236 17.39 -14.23 -19.47
C CYS A 236 17.37 -13.17 -18.35
N LEU A 237 18.35 -13.19 -17.44
CA LEU A 237 18.46 -12.20 -16.36
C LEU A 237 18.55 -10.78 -16.93
N ARG A 238 19.38 -10.58 -17.96
CA ARG A 238 19.50 -9.29 -18.66
C ARG A 238 18.20 -8.87 -19.34
N LEU A 239 17.53 -9.80 -20.04
CA LEU A 239 16.27 -9.52 -20.74
C LEU A 239 15.14 -9.13 -19.77
N TRP A 240 15.07 -9.79 -18.61
CA TRP A 240 14.06 -9.53 -17.59
C TRP A 240 14.43 -8.40 -16.62
N GLY A 241 15.61 -7.81 -16.75
CA GLY A 241 16.09 -6.75 -15.86
C GLY A 241 16.34 -7.22 -14.41
N ILE A 242 16.68 -8.49 -14.22
CA ILE A 242 16.95 -9.08 -12.91
C ILE A 242 18.47 -9.04 -12.65
N PRO A 243 18.95 -8.48 -11.52
CA PRO A 243 20.37 -8.43 -11.21
C PRO A 243 20.95 -9.83 -10.98
N ASP A 244 22.13 -10.08 -11.53
CA ASP A 244 22.87 -11.33 -11.36
C ASP A 244 23.64 -11.32 -10.03
N GLN A 245 22.90 -11.42 -8.93
CA GLN A 245 23.41 -11.41 -7.57
C GLN A 245 22.83 -12.58 -6.78
N THR A 246 23.59 -13.06 -5.80
CA THR A 246 23.09 -14.06 -4.86
C THR A 246 22.07 -13.44 -3.92
N ARG A 247 21.14 -14.26 -3.44
CA ARG A 247 20.20 -13.84 -2.39
C ARG A 247 20.99 -13.62 -1.10
N VAL A 248 21.10 -12.37 -0.67
CA VAL A 248 21.77 -12.01 0.59
C VAL A 248 20.74 -11.45 1.56
N ALA A 249 20.75 -11.94 2.80
CA ALA A 249 19.94 -11.35 3.86
C ALA A 249 20.36 -9.88 4.06
N PRO A 250 19.42 -8.95 4.25
CA PRO A 250 19.77 -7.55 4.49
C PRO A 250 20.71 -7.42 5.70
N SER A 251 21.84 -6.72 5.52
CA SER A 251 22.78 -6.46 6.62
C SER A 251 22.11 -5.59 7.68
N SER A 252 22.22 -5.95 8.96
CA SER A 252 21.81 -5.07 10.05
C SER A 252 22.74 -3.86 10.10
N SER A 253 22.22 -2.68 9.78
CA SER A 253 22.92 -1.41 10.00
C SER A 253 22.44 -0.79 11.30
N ASP A 254 23.32 -0.07 12.00
CA ASP A 254 22.88 0.76 13.12
C ASP A 254 22.07 1.96 12.58
N PRO A 255 21.11 2.51 13.37
CA PRO A 255 20.24 3.59 12.91
C PRO A 255 20.99 4.83 12.43
N LYS A 256 22.16 5.13 13.02
CA LYS A 256 22.93 6.32 12.65
C LYS A 256 23.55 6.13 11.28
N SER A 257 24.26 5.03 11.05
CA SER A 257 24.85 4.73 9.73
C SER A 257 23.77 4.67 8.64
N LYS A 258 22.62 4.03 8.94
CA LYS A 258 21.53 3.95 7.99
C LYS A 258 20.92 5.31 7.66
N PHE A 259 20.77 6.19 8.65
CA PHE A 259 20.32 7.55 8.41
C PHE A 259 21.22 8.26 7.39
N PHE A 260 22.55 8.23 7.59
CA PHE A 260 23.50 8.86 6.66
C PHE A 260 23.49 8.25 5.25
N GLU A 261 23.25 6.95 5.13
CA GLU A 261 23.03 6.29 3.83
C GLU A 261 21.78 6.85 3.13
N LEU A 262 20.64 6.96 3.84
CA LEU A 262 19.39 7.44 3.27
C LEU A 262 19.40 8.93 2.91
N ILE A 263 20.18 9.74 3.64
CA ILE A 263 20.31 11.18 3.38
C ILE A 263 21.54 11.53 2.54
N TRP A 264 22.16 10.54 1.88
CA TRP A 264 23.38 10.76 1.10
C TRP A 264 23.27 11.97 0.17
N GLY A 265 24.27 12.85 0.22
CA GLY A 265 24.30 14.10 -0.54
C GLY A 265 23.49 15.27 0.06
N THR A 266 22.94 15.13 1.28
CA THR A 266 22.21 16.20 1.98
C THR A 266 22.97 16.68 3.21
N GLU A 267 23.01 18.01 3.41
CA GLU A 267 23.59 18.60 4.61
C GLU A 267 22.79 18.24 5.87
N VAL A 268 23.49 17.72 6.88
CA VAL A 268 22.86 17.15 8.08
C VAL A 268 22.31 18.24 9.01
N ASP A 269 22.90 19.44 8.95
CA ASP A 269 22.46 20.59 9.75
C ASP A 269 21.01 21.00 9.45
N ILE A 270 20.51 20.65 8.26
CA ILE A 270 19.11 20.84 7.86
C ILE A 270 18.15 20.23 8.87
N PHE A 271 18.50 19.09 9.47
CA PHE A 271 17.62 18.36 10.39
C PHE A 271 17.56 18.99 11.79
N SER A 272 18.52 19.85 12.14
CA SER A 272 18.60 20.50 13.45
C SER A 272 17.82 21.82 13.56
N TYR A 273 17.30 22.36 12.44
CA TYR A 273 16.53 23.60 12.47
C TYR A 273 15.28 23.52 13.34
N LYS A 274 15.09 24.55 14.17
CA LYS A 274 13.88 24.73 14.98
C LYS A 274 12.84 25.58 14.25
N PRO A 275 11.54 25.34 14.47
CA PRO A 275 10.51 26.17 13.88
C PRO A 275 10.63 27.61 14.37
N THR A 276 10.37 28.58 13.50
CA THR A 276 10.30 29.99 13.92
C THR A 276 8.95 30.26 14.59
N LEU A 277 8.94 30.90 15.76
CA LEU A 277 7.69 31.22 16.46
C LEU A 277 6.83 32.20 15.66
N LEU A 278 5.52 31.95 15.65
CA LEU A 278 4.55 32.88 15.07
C LEU A 278 4.30 34.03 16.05
N THR A 279 4.64 35.23 15.62
CA THR A 279 4.50 36.51 16.32
C THR A 279 3.93 37.51 15.34
N SER A 280 3.46 38.68 15.79
CA SER A 280 2.95 39.72 14.89
C SER A 280 3.97 40.09 13.79
N LYS A 281 5.27 40.10 14.11
CA LYS A 281 6.35 40.37 13.15
C LYS A 281 6.54 39.27 12.10
N THR A 282 6.39 38.00 12.49
CA THR A 282 6.56 36.86 11.57
C THR A 282 5.28 36.55 10.78
N LEU A 283 4.10 36.91 11.32
CA LEU A 283 2.81 36.84 10.63
C LEU A 283 2.81 37.71 9.37
N GLU A 284 3.35 38.94 9.44
CA GLU A 284 3.49 39.84 8.29
C GLU A 284 4.30 39.24 7.12
N LYS A 285 5.15 38.25 7.39
CA LYS A 285 5.96 37.56 6.37
C LYS A 285 5.20 36.46 5.64
N ILE A 286 4.01 36.08 6.09
CA ILE A 286 3.18 35.03 5.47
C ILE A 286 2.40 35.62 4.29
N ARG A 287 3.12 36.00 3.22
CA ARG A 287 2.51 36.58 2.02
C ARG A 287 3.11 36.02 0.73
N PRO A 288 2.28 35.52 -0.18
CA PRO A 288 0.83 35.36 -0.12
C PRO A 288 0.43 34.13 0.72
N VAL A 289 -0.75 34.21 1.33
CA VAL A 289 -1.33 33.13 2.16
C VAL A 289 -1.43 31.81 1.38
N LEU A 290 -1.72 31.89 0.08
CA LEU A 290 -1.94 30.73 -0.78
C LEU A 290 -0.74 29.77 -0.82
N ASP A 291 0.48 30.29 -0.63
CA ASP A 291 1.74 29.53 -0.62
C ASP A 291 1.84 28.55 0.56
N TYR A 292 0.99 28.69 1.57
CA TYR A 292 1.14 28.01 2.84
C TYR A 292 0.09 26.93 3.09
N ARG A 293 0.51 25.94 3.87
CA ARG A 293 -0.33 24.90 4.47
C ARG A 293 -0.19 24.92 5.97
N CYS A 294 -1.15 24.38 6.69
CA CYS A 294 -1.08 24.28 8.14
C CYS A 294 -1.61 22.96 8.70
N MET A 295 -1.09 22.60 9.88
CA MET A 295 -1.34 21.35 10.58
C MET A 295 -1.39 21.58 12.09
N VAL A 296 -2.36 20.99 12.78
CA VAL A 296 -2.50 21.12 14.24
C VAL A 296 -1.48 20.24 14.97
N SER A 297 -0.55 20.80 15.72
CA SER A 297 0.43 20.03 16.49
C SER A 297 -0.20 19.38 17.73
N GLY A 298 0.24 18.16 18.06
CA GLY A 298 -0.20 17.44 19.25
C GLY A 298 0.93 16.98 20.17
N SER A 299 2.19 17.14 19.76
CA SER A 299 3.37 16.70 20.49
C SER A 299 4.64 17.33 19.90
N GLU A 300 5.79 16.98 20.44
CA GLU A 300 7.08 17.38 19.86
C GLU A 300 7.38 16.64 18.55
N GLN A 301 7.99 17.37 17.61
CA GLN A 301 8.40 16.84 16.31
C GLN A 301 9.63 15.96 16.44
N LYS A 302 9.66 14.85 15.70
CA LYS A 302 10.77 13.90 15.65
C LYS A 302 10.99 13.41 14.23
N PHE A 303 12.21 12.97 13.94
CA PHE A 303 12.49 12.09 12.82
C PHE A 303 12.28 10.66 13.26
N LEU A 304 11.69 9.85 12.39
CA LEU A 304 11.47 8.43 12.60
C LEU A 304 12.15 7.65 11.48
N LEU A 305 12.99 6.69 11.85
CA LEU A 305 13.68 5.78 10.95
C LEU A 305 13.21 4.35 11.22
N SER A 306 12.79 3.65 10.18
CA SER A 306 12.52 2.21 10.23
C SER A 306 13.63 1.42 9.54
N LEU A 307 14.13 0.40 10.24
CA LEU A 307 15.03 -0.62 9.71
C LEU A 307 14.27 -1.91 9.34
N GLY A 308 12.93 -1.87 9.34
CA GLY A 308 12.06 -3.03 9.12
C GLY A 308 11.48 -3.57 10.43
N LYS A 309 10.33 -4.23 10.34
CA LYS A 309 9.60 -4.83 11.46
C LYS A 309 9.37 -3.79 12.56
N SER A 310 9.60 -4.20 13.81
CA SER A 310 9.55 -3.37 15.01
C SER A 310 10.85 -2.59 15.29
N GLN A 311 11.82 -2.60 14.37
CA GLN A 311 13.07 -1.83 14.51
C GLN A 311 12.85 -0.39 14.05
N ILE A 312 12.08 0.33 14.86
CA ILE A 312 11.70 1.72 14.63
C ILE A 312 12.42 2.59 15.66
N TYR A 313 13.07 3.65 15.19
CA TYR A 313 13.85 4.57 16.01
C TYR A 313 13.40 6.01 15.79
N THR A 314 13.51 6.83 16.82
CA THR A 314 13.23 8.26 16.75
C THR A 314 14.43 9.09 17.15
N TRP A 315 14.55 10.26 16.54
CA TRP A 315 15.57 11.26 16.83
C TRP A 315 14.94 12.65 16.84
N ASP A 316 15.38 13.52 17.73
CA ASP A 316 14.80 14.85 17.98
C ASP A 316 15.50 15.99 17.21
N GLY A 317 16.37 15.63 16.26
CA GLY A 317 17.13 16.59 15.46
C GLY A 317 18.34 17.19 16.19
N ARG A 318 18.68 16.74 17.41
CA ARG A 318 19.87 17.25 18.14
C ARG A 318 21.17 16.65 17.60
N GLN A 319 22.24 17.43 17.65
CA GLN A 319 23.59 17.04 17.17
C GLN A 319 24.19 15.78 17.84
N SER A 320 23.59 15.25 18.91
CA SER A 320 24.02 13.98 19.50
C SER A 320 23.75 12.78 18.58
N TYR A 321 22.87 12.92 17.59
CA TYR A 321 22.40 11.84 16.71
C TYR A 321 21.94 10.59 17.46
N ARG A 322 21.42 10.80 18.68
CA ARG A 322 20.98 9.71 19.54
C ARG A 322 19.62 9.20 19.07
N TRP A 323 19.64 8.13 18.28
CA TRP A 323 18.46 7.37 17.91
C TRP A 323 17.97 6.54 19.09
N VAL A 324 16.70 6.69 19.45
CA VAL A 324 16.05 5.97 20.54
C VAL A 324 14.99 5.05 19.97
N LYS A 325 15.03 3.76 20.33
CA LYS A 325 14.03 2.79 19.89
C LYS A 325 12.63 3.22 20.35
N LEU A 326 11.68 3.18 19.44
CA LEU A 326 10.29 3.53 19.69
C LEU A 326 9.57 2.34 20.32
N ASP A 327 9.07 2.53 21.53
CA ASP A 327 8.30 1.52 22.25
C ASP A 327 6.81 1.62 21.90
N LEU A 328 6.48 1.20 20.67
CA LEU A 328 5.10 1.04 20.18
C LEU A 328 4.98 -0.29 19.44
N LYS A 329 3.80 -0.89 19.51
CA LYS A 329 3.47 -2.09 18.75
C LYS A 329 3.14 -1.70 17.31
N THR A 330 4.14 -1.29 16.55
CA THR A 330 4.01 -0.90 15.13
C THR A 330 5.09 -1.60 14.33
N GLU A 331 4.78 -1.94 13.08
CA GLU A 331 5.74 -2.45 12.11
C GLU A 331 5.75 -1.52 10.90
N LEU A 332 6.95 -1.24 10.37
CA LEU A 332 7.12 -0.38 9.19
C LEU A 332 8.19 -0.99 8.27
N PRO A 333 8.01 -0.88 6.94
CA PRO A 333 9.04 -1.25 5.97
C PRO A 333 10.41 -0.66 6.30
N ARG A 334 11.47 -1.37 5.95
CA ARG A 334 12.84 -0.85 6.04
C ARG A 334 13.02 0.39 5.16
N ASP A 335 14.17 1.05 5.29
CA ASP A 335 14.56 2.18 4.43
C ASP A 335 13.50 3.30 4.40
N THR A 336 12.86 3.53 5.55
CA THR A 336 11.77 4.50 5.68
C THR A 336 12.17 5.60 6.67
N LEU A 337 12.19 6.85 6.19
CA LEU A 337 12.54 8.04 6.96
C LEU A 337 11.38 9.05 6.91
N LEU A 338 10.77 9.30 8.05
CA LEU A 338 9.57 10.12 8.20
C LEU A 338 9.84 11.29 9.16
N PHE A 339 9.11 12.38 8.96
CA PHE A 339 9.02 13.47 9.92
C PHE A 339 7.67 13.38 10.63
N VAL A 340 7.67 13.20 11.95
CA VAL A 340 6.50 12.73 12.71
C VAL A 340 6.31 13.44 14.05
N GLU A 341 5.15 13.21 14.66
CA GLU A 341 4.87 13.40 16.08
C GLU A 341 4.36 12.08 16.68
N ILE A 342 4.69 11.82 17.95
CA ILE A 342 4.05 10.74 18.72
C ILE A 342 2.93 11.35 19.55
N VAL A 343 1.69 11.09 19.17
CA VAL A 343 0.49 11.73 19.73
C VAL A 343 -0.30 10.75 20.56
N HIS A 344 -0.80 11.20 21.72
CA HIS A 344 -1.74 10.44 22.52
C HIS A 344 -3.17 10.73 22.09
N GLU A 345 -3.77 9.79 21.36
CA GLU A 345 -5.16 9.83 20.94
C GLU A 345 -6.08 9.35 22.08
N LEU A 346 -7.23 10.00 22.17
CA LEU A 346 -8.27 9.77 23.15
C LEU A 346 -9.59 9.45 22.43
N LYS A 347 -10.33 8.47 22.94
CA LYS A 347 -11.68 8.12 22.48
C LYS A 347 -12.64 8.07 23.68
N GLY A 348 -13.78 8.75 23.55
CA GLY A 348 -14.73 8.97 24.66
C GLY A 348 -14.24 10.00 25.67
N GLU A 349 -14.98 10.18 26.76
CA GLU A 349 -14.68 11.17 27.81
C GLU A 349 -14.80 10.56 29.22
N GLY A 350 -14.21 11.24 30.20
CA GLY A 350 -14.30 10.84 31.61
C GLY A 350 -13.61 9.52 31.93
N LYS A 351 -14.18 8.74 32.86
CA LYS A 351 -13.55 7.52 33.42
C LYS A 351 -13.39 6.38 32.39
N ALA A 352 -14.30 6.29 31.41
CA ALA A 352 -14.29 5.26 30.37
C ALA A 352 -13.43 5.62 29.14
N GLN A 353 -12.76 6.78 29.16
CA GLN A 353 -11.92 7.24 28.06
C GLN A 353 -10.75 6.27 27.79
N ARG A 354 -10.61 5.88 26.53
CA ARG A 354 -9.49 5.05 26.06
C ARG A 354 -8.38 5.95 25.55
N LYS A 355 -7.13 5.66 25.93
CA LYS A 355 -5.93 6.37 25.51
C LYS A 355 -5.05 5.43 24.69
N MET A 356 -4.52 5.89 23.56
CA MET A 356 -3.56 5.14 22.76
C MET A 356 -2.54 6.07 22.12
N SER A 357 -1.30 5.62 22.01
CA SER A 357 -0.26 6.34 21.28
C SER A 357 -0.34 6.02 19.80
N ALA A 358 -0.15 7.04 18.96
CA ALA A 358 -0.20 6.97 17.52
C ALA A 358 0.98 7.74 16.90
N ILE A 359 1.49 7.27 15.77
CA ILE A 359 2.48 7.99 14.97
C ILE A 359 1.71 8.89 14.00
N HIS A 360 1.92 10.21 14.07
CA HIS A 360 1.33 11.18 13.15
C HIS A 360 2.42 11.71 12.21
N ILE A 361 2.34 11.37 10.93
CA ILE A 361 3.27 11.83 9.89
C ILE A 361 2.97 13.28 9.53
N LEU A 362 3.96 14.16 9.71
CA LEU A 362 3.93 15.56 9.30
C LEU A 362 4.46 15.76 7.87
N ASP A 363 5.49 15.00 7.48
CA ASP A 363 6.09 15.00 6.14
C ASP A 363 6.88 13.69 5.93
N VAL A 364 7.28 13.39 4.70
CA VAL A 364 8.02 12.17 4.35
C VAL A 364 9.28 12.48 3.56
N LEU A 365 10.35 11.74 3.83
CA LEU A 365 11.63 11.93 3.17
C LEU A 365 11.95 10.72 2.29
N VAL A 366 11.89 9.52 2.86
CA VAL A 366 12.16 8.26 2.16
C VAL A 366 11.10 7.24 2.53
N LEU A 367 10.55 6.54 1.53
CA LEU A 367 9.56 5.48 1.71
C LEU A 367 10.08 4.20 1.06
N ASN A 368 10.41 3.19 1.87
CA ASN A 368 10.91 1.89 1.39
C ASN A 368 12.03 2.03 0.34
N GLY A 369 13.03 2.88 0.65
CA GLY A 369 14.19 3.17 -0.21
C GLY A 369 13.96 4.19 -1.32
N SER A 370 12.71 4.63 -1.55
CA SER A 370 12.41 5.67 -2.54
C SER A 370 12.50 7.05 -1.90
N ASP A 371 13.46 7.86 -2.33
CA ASP A 371 13.60 9.26 -1.91
C ASP A 371 12.54 10.14 -2.59
N VAL A 372 11.77 10.86 -1.78
CA VAL A 372 10.66 11.72 -2.21
C VAL A 372 10.85 13.18 -1.78
N ARG A 373 12.01 13.55 -1.23
CA ARG A 373 12.27 14.89 -0.66
C ARG A 373 12.08 16.03 -1.65
N GLU A 374 12.39 15.79 -2.92
CA GLU A 374 12.29 16.79 -3.99
C GLU A 374 10.86 16.93 -4.56
N GLN A 375 9.94 16.04 -4.19
CA GLN A 375 8.54 16.14 -4.63
C GLN A 375 7.84 17.30 -3.92
N HIS A 376 6.80 17.87 -4.55
CA HIS A 376 5.98 18.91 -3.92
C HIS A 376 5.36 18.43 -2.60
N PHE A 377 5.27 19.29 -1.59
CA PHE A 377 4.72 18.97 -0.26
C PHE A 377 3.42 18.16 -0.32
N ASN A 378 2.39 18.63 -1.05
CA ASN A 378 1.13 17.87 -1.20
C ASN A 378 1.32 16.46 -1.79
N GLN A 379 2.28 16.28 -2.70
CA GLN A 379 2.57 14.97 -3.29
C GLN A 379 3.27 14.05 -2.29
N ARG A 380 4.18 14.58 -1.46
CA ARG A 380 4.77 13.85 -0.33
C ARG A 380 3.68 13.39 0.65
N ILE A 381 2.72 14.25 0.97
CA ILE A 381 1.56 13.90 1.82
C ILE A 381 0.68 12.82 1.19
N GLN A 382 0.38 12.90 -0.11
CA GLN A 382 -0.37 11.85 -0.82
C GLN A 382 0.37 10.51 -0.84
N LEU A 383 1.68 10.53 -1.04
CA LEU A 383 2.53 9.34 -0.96
C LEU A 383 2.54 8.76 0.46
N ALA A 384 2.55 9.61 1.49
CA ALA A 384 2.41 9.21 2.89
C ALA A 384 1.05 8.54 3.14
N GLU A 385 -0.04 9.08 2.60
CA GLU A 385 -1.39 8.48 2.75
C GLU A 385 -1.45 7.11 2.09
N LYS A 386 -0.88 6.99 0.88
CA LYS A 386 -0.77 5.71 0.18
C LYS A 386 0.10 4.71 0.95
N PHE A 387 1.21 5.16 1.53
CA PHE A 387 2.09 4.34 2.34
C PHE A 387 1.39 3.85 3.61
N VAL A 388 0.72 4.74 4.35
CA VAL A 388 -0.08 4.38 5.54
C VAL A 388 -1.13 3.34 5.18
N LYS A 389 -1.85 3.52 4.07
CA LYS A 389 -2.84 2.53 3.60
C LYS A 389 -2.21 1.17 3.31
N ALA A 390 -0.96 1.13 2.84
CA ALA A 390 -0.26 -0.11 2.50
C ALA A 390 0.31 -0.86 3.72
N VAL A 391 0.64 -0.16 4.81
CA VAL A 391 1.25 -0.76 6.02
C VAL A 391 0.25 -1.00 7.16
N VAL A 392 -0.94 -0.39 7.10
CA VAL A 392 -1.99 -0.63 8.09
C VAL A 392 -2.62 -1.99 7.84
N SER A 393 -2.37 -2.93 8.75
CA SER A 393 -3.02 -4.23 8.77
C SER A 393 -4.40 -4.14 9.42
N THR A 394 -5.45 -4.47 8.67
CA THR A 394 -6.82 -4.50 9.19
C THR A 394 -7.10 -5.76 10.01
N SER A 395 -6.32 -6.82 9.80
CA SER A 395 -6.38 -8.06 10.58
C SER A 395 -5.73 -7.97 11.97
N ARG A 396 -4.97 -6.90 12.25
CA ARG A 396 -4.22 -6.71 13.51
C ARG A 396 -4.64 -5.43 14.26
N PRO A 397 -5.85 -5.42 14.87
CA PRO A 397 -6.37 -4.24 15.57
C PRO A 397 -5.61 -3.89 16.86
N ASP A 398 -4.72 -4.77 17.31
CA ASP A 398 -3.85 -4.61 18.47
C ASP A 398 -2.66 -3.66 18.21
N MET A 399 -2.38 -3.33 16.95
CA MET A 399 -1.24 -2.49 16.56
C MET A 399 -1.47 -1.00 16.85
N ASN A 400 -0.40 -0.29 17.22
CA ASN A 400 -0.41 1.16 17.35
C ASN A 400 -0.52 1.82 15.96
N PRO A 401 -1.48 2.74 15.76
CA PRO A 401 -1.77 3.29 14.45
C PRO A 401 -0.70 4.28 13.99
N ILE A 402 -0.45 4.27 12.69
CA ILE A 402 0.25 5.32 11.97
C ILE A 402 -0.78 6.07 11.11
N ARG A 403 -0.69 7.40 11.09
CA ARG A 403 -1.63 8.28 10.40
C ARG A 403 -0.90 9.43 9.75
N VAL A 404 -1.43 9.94 8.66
CA VAL A 404 -0.98 11.22 8.10
C VAL A 404 -1.73 12.35 8.79
N LYS A 405 -0.99 13.40 9.18
CA LYS A 405 -1.56 14.60 9.79
C LYS A 405 -2.51 15.27 8.80
N GLU A 406 -3.64 15.78 9.29
CA GLU A 406 -4.55 16.49 8.42
C GLU A 406 -3.97 17.85 8.03
N VAL A 407 -3.79 18.04 6.72
CA VAL A 407 -3.22 19.25 6.12
C VAL A 407 -4.34 20.16 5.65
N TYR A 408 -4.32 21.41 6.13
CA TYR A 408 -5.22 22.47 5.71
C TYR A 408 -4.50 23.44 4.80
N ARG A 409 -5.24 24.00 3.83
CA ARG A 409 -4.79 25.23 3.17
C ARG A 409 -4.87 26.37 4.18
N LEU A 410 -3.88 27.25 4.20
CA LEU A 410 -3.84 28.30 5.22
C LEU A 410 -5.05 29.23 5.10
N GLU A 411 -5.51 29.51 3.89
CA GLU A 411 -6.72 30.30 3.62
C GLU A 411 -8.03 29.62 4.02
N GLU A 412 -7.99 28.39 4.51
CA GLU A 412 -9.13 27.63 5.03
C GLU A 412 -8.94 27.25 6.51
N MET A 413 -7.99 27.87 7.22
CA MET A 413 -7.65 27.47 8.60
C MET A 413 -8.80 27.66 9.59
N GLU A 414 -9.81 28.47 9.27
CA GLU A 414 -11.05 28.58 10.03
C GLU A 414 -11.71 27.21 10.31
N LYS A 415 -11.57 26.26 9.38
CA LYS A 415 -12.06 24.88 9.52
C LYS A 415 -11.44 24.12 10.69
N ILE A 416 -10.22 24.47 11.10
CA ILE A 416 -9.53 23.84 12.24
C ILE A 416 -10.27 24.15 13.53
N PHE A 417 -10.67 25.41 13.72
CA PHE A 417 -11.27 25.87 14.97
C PHE A 417 -12.68 25.34 15.21
N VAL A 418 -13.39 24.94 14.14
CA VAL A 418 -14.70 24.27 14.26
C VAL A 418 -14.58 22.90 14.95
N ARG A 419 -13.38 22.32 14.97
CA ARG A 419 -13.10 20.99 15.52
C ARG A 419 -12.42 21.03 16.89
N LEU A 420 -12.26 22.24 17.44
CA LEU A 420 -11.72 22.46 18.77
C LEU A 420 -12.85 22.49 19.78
N GLU A 421 -12.79 21.60 20.74
CA GLU A 421 -13.82 21.43 21.77
C GLU A 421 -13.17 21.29 23.14
N MET A 422 -13.85 21.75 24.19
CA MET A 422 -13.43 21.51 25.57
C MET A 422 -13.96 20.15 26.03
N LYS A 423 -13.07 19.19 26.29
CA LYS A 423 -13.42 17.81 26.68
C LYS A 423 -12.84 17.43 28.03
N ILE A 424 -13.53 16.57 28.78
CA ILE A 424 -13.01 16.06 30.06
C ILE A 424 -12.06 14.89 29.78
N ILE A 425 -10.79 15.09 30.11
CA ILE A 425 -9.73 14.11 29.90
C ILE A 425 -9.45 13.34 31.19
N LYS A 426 -9.20 12.03 31.06
CA LYS A 426 -8.81 11.20 32.19
C LYS A 426 -7.54 11.74 32.86
N GLY A 427 -7.62 12.02 34.16
CA GLY A 427 -6.52 12.59 34.95
C GLY A 427 -6.46 14.12 34.98
N SER A 428 -7.44 14.84 34.40
CA SER A 428 -7.51 16.30 34.49
C SER A 428 -8.28 16.83 35.71
N SER A 429 -8.55 15.99 36.71
CA SER A 429 -9.35 16.34 37.90
C SER A 429 -10.70 16.99 37.57
N GLY A 430 -11.31 16.60 36.45
CA GLY A 430 -12.60 17.15 35.98
C GLY A 430 -12.50 18.47 35.22
N ILE A 431 -11.31 19.07 35.11
CA ILE A 431 -11.10 20.31 34.35
C ILE A 431 -11.10 19.99 32.86
N PRO A 432 -12.01 20.58 32.05
CA PRO A 432 -12.01 20.39 30.61
C PRO A 432 -10.73 20.93 29.97
N LYS A 433 -10.17 20.19 29.01
CA LYS A 433 -9.01 20.63 28.22
C LYS A 433 -9.43 20.78 26.76
N LEU A 434 -8.81 21.77 26.12
CA LEU A 434 -8.95 21.96 24.68
C LEU A 434 -8.51 20.68 23.97
N SER A 435 -9.34 20.19 23.06
CA SER A 435 -9.15 18.96 22.33
C SER A 435 -9.45 19.20 20.86
N TYR A 436 -8.61 18.67 19.99
CA TYR A 436 -8.83 18.68 18.55
C TYR A 436 -9.35 17.31 18.10
N THR A 437 -10.56 17.27 17.56
CA THR A 437 -11.20 16.02 17.12
C THR A 437 -10.84 15.71 15.66
N GLY A 438 -10.12 14.62 15.43
CA GLY A 438 -9.77 14.07 14.10
C GLY A 438 -10.97 13.41 13.39
N ARG A 439 -10.73 12.78 12.24
CA ARG A 439 -11.82 12.24 11.38
C ARG A 439 -12.54 11.03 11.98
N ASP A 440 -11.87 10.28 12.87
CA ASP A 440 -12.38 9.00 13.41
C ASP A 440 -13.02 9.13 14.81
N ASN A 441 -13.58 10.31 15.14
CA ASN A 441 -14.07 10.66 16.49
C ASN A 441 -13.03 10.52 17.63
N ARG A 442 -11.76 10.36 17.27
CA ARG A 442 -10.62 10.41 18.19
C ARG A 442 -10.15 11.84 18.31
N HIS A 443 -9.70 12.23 19.49
CA HIS A 443 -9.18 13.57 19.73
C HIS A 443 -7.84 13.51 20.46
N PHE A 444 -7.09 14.60 20.39
CA PHE A 444 -5.88 14.79 21.19
C PHE A 444 -5.82 16.23 21.70
N VAL A 445 -5.00 16.48 22.71
CA VAL A 445 -4.77 17.84 23.23
C VAL A 445 -3.80 18.54 22.29
N PRO A 446 -4.22 19.60 21.58
CA PRO A 446 -3.34 20.29 20.66
C PRO A 446 -2.37 21.19 21.43
N THR A 447 -1.14 21.29 20.94
CA THR A 447 -0.07 22.16 21.49
C THR A 447 0.11 23.44 20.67
N GLY A 448 -0.41 23.49 19.44
CA GLY A 448 -0.23 24.61 18.54
C GLY A 448 -0.57 24.27 17.10
N LEU A 449 -0.06 25.08 16.17
CA LEU A 449 -0.28 24.93 14.74
C LEU A 449 1.02 25.23 13.97
N TYR A 450 1.43 24.29 13.13
CA TYR A 450 2.52 24.49 12.18
C TYR A 450 2.01 25.13 10.90
N ILE A 451 2.75 26.11 10.39
CA ILE A 451 2.52 26.72 9.08
C ILE A 451 3.75 26.45 8.22
N VAL A 452 3.55 25.87 7.04
CA VAL A 452 4.61 25.42 6.14
C VAL A 452 4.43 26.06 4.78
N ARG A 453 5.49 26.69 4.26
CA ARG A 453 5.51 27.21 2.89
C ARG A 453 5.72 26.06 1.92
N THR A 454 4.91 26.00 0.86
CA THR A 454 4.91 24.90 -0.12
C THR A 454 5.35 25.32 -1.52
N VAL A 455 5.60 26.61 -1.72
CA VAL A 455 6.08 27.20 -2.98
C VAL A 455 7.45 27.81 -2.76
N ASN A 456 8.39 27.45 -3.61
CA ASN A 456 9.77 27.93 -3.56
C ASN A 456 9.91 29.31 -4.19
N GLU A 457 10.87 30.10 -3.71
CA GLU A 457 11.19 31.38 -4.33
C GLU A 457 11.92 31.20 -5.66
N PRO A 458 11.72 32.11 -6.64
CA PRO A 458 10.96 33.36 -6.59
C PRO A 458 9.47 33.23 -6.94
N TRP A 459 8.93 32.01 -6.96
CA TRP A 459 7.54 31.75 -7.29
C TRP A 459 6.60 32.02 -6.11
N THR A 460 5.34 32.30 -6.48
CA THR A 460 4.27 32.59 -5.54
C THR A 460 2.93 32.28 -6.16
N MET A 461 1.94 31.87 -5.39
CA MET A 461 0.58 31.63 -5.86
C MET A 461 -0.28 32.89 -5.76
N GLY A 462 -1.09 33.13 -6.78
CA GLY A 462 -2.15 34.13 -6.79
C GLY A 462 -3.49 33.52 -7.22
N PHE A 463 -4.57 34.27 -7.07
CA PHE A 463 -5.90 33.86 -7.55
C PHE A 463 -6.36 34.75 -8.71
N SER A 464 -6.62 34.14 -9.87
CA SER A 464 -7.16 34.87 -11.03
C SER A 464 -8.68 35.04 -10.88
N ARG A 465 -9.15 36.29 -10.80
CA ARG A 465 -10.58 36.61 -10.73
C ARG A 465 -11.31 36.32 -12.04
N SER A 466 -10.66 36.53 -13.19
CA SER A 466 -11.25 36.27 -14.51
C SER A 466 -11.42 34.78 -14.78
N CYS A 467 -10.38 33.98 -14.48
CA CYS A 467 -10.41 32.53 -14.71
C CYS A 467 -10.95 31.73 -13.50
N LYS A 468 -11.20 32.38 -12.36
CA LYS A 468 -11.62 31.77 -11.08
C LYS A 468 -10.75 30.59 -10.64
N ARG A 469 -9.43 30.65 -10.94
CA ARG A 469 -8.45 29.58 -10.66
C ARG A 469 -7.15 30.18 -10.12
N LYS A 470 -6.45 29.41 -9.28
CA LYS A 470 -5.11 29.73 -8.78
C LYS A 470 -4.06 29.59 -9.88
N PHE A 471 -3.05 30.44 -9.85
CA PHE A 471 -1.92 30.43 -10.78
C PHE A 471 -0.61 30.66 -10.03
N PHE A 472 0.51 30.30 -10.65
CA PHE A 472 1.85 30.58 -10.18
C PHE A 472 2.39 31.82 -10.89
N TYR A 473 3.02 32.71 -10.14
CA TYR A 473 3.65 33.93 -10.63
C TYR A 473 5.11 33.97 -10.19
N ASN A 474 6.01 34.19 -11.14
CA ASN A 474 7.42 34.34 -10.86
C ASN A 474 7.75 35.82 -10.66
N ARG A 475 8.20 36.20 -9.44
CA ARG A 475 8.46 37.60 -9.11
C ARG A 475 9.67 38.20 -9.83
N LYS A 476 10.60 37.36 -10.29
CA LYS A 476 11.81 37.81 -11.01
C LYS A 476 11.55 38.01 -12.50
N THR A 477 10.94 37.02 -13.16
CA THR A 477 10.68 37.07 -14.61
C THR A 477 9.37 37.76 -14.98
N LYS A 478 8.49 37.99 -14.00
CA LYS A 478 7.13 38.53 -14.16
C LYS A 478 6.21 37.65 -15.04
N SER A 479 6.53 36.36 -15.18
CA SER A 479 5.71 35.39 -15.91
C SER A 479 4.68 34.70 -15.00
N SER A 480 3.52 34.33 -15.55
CA SER A 480 2.49 33.55 -14.87
C SER A 480 2.13 32.27 -15.62
N THR A 481 1.72 31.24 -14.89
CA THR A 481 1.23 29.97 -15.45
C THR A 481 0.22 29.31 -14.51
N PHE A 482 -0.73 28.55 -15.07
CA PHE A 482 -1.71 27.77 -14.29
C PHE A 482 -1.22 26.37 -13.91
N GLU A 483 -0.14 25.92 -14.54
CA GLU A 483 0.50 24.64 -14.30
C GLU A 483 1.67 24.82 -13.33
N LEU A 484 1.91 23.83 -12.45
CA LEU A 484 2.97 23.90 -11.43
C LEU A 484 4.36 23.87 -12.10
N PRO A 485 5.15 24.94 -12.01
CA PRO A 485 6.53 24.94 -12.48
C PRO A 485 7.40 24.03 -11.60
N ALA A 486 8.38 23.34 -12.20
CA ALA A 486 9.29 22.47 -11.47
C ALA A 486 10.13 23.23 -10.41
N ASP A 487 10.59 24.44 -10.74
CA ASP A 487 11.36 25.31 -9.86
C ASP A 487 10.51 26.07 -8.83
N ALA A 488 9.18 26.00 -8.93
CA ALA A 488 8.26 26.49 -7.90
C ALA A 488 8.05 25.46 -6.76
N ILE A 489 8.50 24.22 -6.93
CA ILE A 489 8.35 23.16 -5.93
C ILE A 489 9.22 23.47 -4.72
N ALA A 490 8.62 23.56 -3.53
CA ALA A 490 9.38 23.58 -2.28
C ALA A 490 9.73 22.14 -1.84
N PRO A 491 11.02 21.74 -1.93
CA PRO A 491 11.47 20.44 -1.44
C PRO A 491 11.40 20.39 0.10
N PHE A 492 11.61 19.20 0.66
CA PHE A 492 11.51 18.95 2.10
C PHE A 492 12.32 19.96 2.92
N HIS A 493 13.58 20.21 2.55
CA HIS A 493 14.46 21.08 3.33
C HIS A 493 13.95 22.53 3.40
N ILE A 494 13.38 23.05 2.31
CA ILE A 494 12.76 24.39 2.27
C ILE A 494 11.51 24.44 3.15
N CYS A 495 10.63 23.43 3.03
CA CYS A 495 9.44 23.31 3.86
C CYS A 495 9.80 23.23 5.36
N TYR A 496 10.79 22.40 5.68
CA TYR A 496 11.25 22.18 7.04
C TYR A 496 11.89 23.44 7.62
N TYR A 497 12.85 24.05 6.91
CA TYR A 497 13.53 25.26 7.37
C TYR A 497 12.56 26.43 7.59
N GLY A 498 11.67 26.70 6.61
CA GLY A 498 10.78 27.85 6.62
C GLY A 498 9.53 27.71 7.49
N ARG A 499 9.42 26.65 8.30
CA ARG A 499 8.21 26.36 9.08
C ARG A 499 8.04 27.33 10.25
N LEU A 500 6.81 27.78 10.44
CA LEU A 500 6.39 28.60 11.57
C LEU A 500 5.62 27.74 12.57
N PHE A 501 5.71 28.06 13.85
CA PHE A 501 4.92 27.43 14.90
C PHE A 501 4.15 28.45 15.71
N TRP A 502 2.83 28.34 15.70
CA TRP A 502 1.94 29.09 16.57
C TRP A 502 1.57 28.24 17.77
N GLU A 503 2.26 28.45 18.87
CA GLU A 503 2.05 27.73 20.12
C GLU A 503 0.69 28.09 20.74
N TRP A 504 -0.02 27.10 21.31
CA TRP A 504 -1.33 27.27 21.96
C TRP A 504 -1.26 26.95 23.46
N GLY A 505 -0.37 27.65 24.16
CA GLY A 505 -0.23 27.55 25.62
C GLY A 505 -1.26 28.38 26.40
N ASP A 506 -1.02 28.51 27.69
CA ASP A 506 -1.77 29.43 28.56
C ASP A 506 -1.60 30.89 28.08
N GLY A 507 -2.66 31.68 28.21
CA GLY A 507 -2.68 33.07 27.73
C GLY A 507 -3.10 33.27 26.27
N ILE A 508 -3.38 32.21 25.49
CA ILE A 508 -3.84 32.33 24.10
C ILE A 508 -5.29 31.88 23.95
N ARG A 509 -6.14 32.80 23.48
CA ARG A 509 -7.55 32.58 23.19
C ARG A 509 -7.74 32.02 21.79
N VAL A 510 -7.65 30.69 21.70
CA VAL A 510 -8.02 29.92 20.50
C VAL A 510 -9.45 29.38 20.55
N HIS A 511 -10.08 29.41 21.73
CA HIS A 511 -11.45 28.98 21.99
C HIS A 511 -12.13 29.96 22.96
N TYR A 512 -13.44 30.20 22.78
CA TYR A 512 -14.17 31.25 23.50
C TYR A 512 -14.14 31.09 25.04
N SER A 513 -14.02 29.85 25.52
CA SER A 513 -13.99 29.47 26.94
C SER A 513 -12.65 29.68 27.66
N ARG A 514 -11.56 30.06 26.98
CA ARG A 514 -10.26 30.36 27.62
C ARG A 514 -10.18 31.85 28.01
N LYS A 515 -9.79 32.16 29.25
CA LYS A 515 -9.47 33.51 29.76
C LYS A 515 -8.30 33.45 30.77
N PRO A 516 -7.42 34.48 30.86
CA PRO A 516 -7.31 35.69 30.04
C PRO A 516 -6.40 35.54 28.80
N GLN A 517 -6.56 36.43 27.81
CA GLN A 517 -5.65 36.59 26.66
C GLN A 517 -4.45 37.45 27.10
N ASP A 518 -3.24 36.99 26.81
CA ASP A 518 -2.01 37.76 26.90
C ASP A 518 -1.94 38.73 25.70
N PRO A 519 -1.89 40.05 25.92
CA PRO A 519 -1.86 41.06 24.86
C PRO A 519 -0.62 40.96 23.96
N ASP A 520 0.46 40.33 24.42
CA ASP A 520 1.69 40.17 23.64
C ASP A 520 1.67 38.93 22.73
N ARG A 521 0.60 38.12 22.80
CA ARG A 521 0.44 36.89 22.02
C ARG A 521 -0.67 37.03 20.98
N LEU A 522 -0.47 36.44 19.80
CA LEU A 522 -1.46 36.43 18.74
C LEU A 522 -2.70 35.62 19.14
N SER A 523 -3.86 36.28 19.12
CA SER A 523 -5.16 35.62 19.29
C SER A 523 -5.61 34.91 18.00
N LYS A 524 -6.65 34.08 18.11
CA LYS A 524 -7.29 33.49 16.93
C LYS A 524 -7.80 34.56 15.98
N GLU A 525 -8.42 35.60 16.52
CA GLU A 525 -9.02 36.68 15.73
C GLU A 525 -7.96 37.46 14.96
N ASP A 526 -6.78 37.71 15.55
CA ASP A 526 -5.66 38.40 14.87
C ASP A 526 -5.19 37.63 13.64
N VAL A 527 -4.95 36.32 13.80
CA VAL A 527 -4.44 35.46 12.73
C VAL A 527 -5.48 35.28 11.62
N LEU A 528 -6.75 35.05 11.98
CA LEU A 528 -7.82 34.89 11.00
C LEU A 528 -8.08 36.18 10.21
N SER A 529 -8.08 37.34 10.88
CA SER A 529 -8.27 38.63 10.23
C SER A 529 -7.15 38.91 9.23
N PHE A 530 -5.89 38.63 9.60
CA PHE A 530 -4.75 38.74 8.69
C PHE A 530 -4.93 37.85 7.46
N ILE A 531 -5.31 36.58 7.64
CA ILE A 531 -5.44 35.62 6.53
C ILE A 531 -6.59 35.99 5.60
N GLN A 532 -7.72 36.45 6.14
CA GLN A 532 -8.86 36.91 5.34
C GLN A 532 -8.49 38.13 4.49
N MET A 533 -7.74 39.08 5.06
CA MET A 533 -7.28 40.27 4.35
C MET A 533 -6.30 39.95 3.21
N HIS A 534 -5.55 38.85 3.30
CA HIS A 534 -4.49 38.47 2.35
C HIS A 534 -4.80 37.19 1.55
N ARG A 535 -6.08 36.87 1.38
CA ARG A 535 -6.55 35.62 0.76
C ARG A 535 -6.44 35.58 -0.77
N VAL A 536 -6.41 36.73 -1.44
CA VAL A 536 -6.58 36.86 -2.91
C VAL A 536 -5.35 37.44 -3.57
#